data_AF-A0A520U463-F1
#
_entry.id   AF-A0A520U463-F1
#
_cell.length_a   1.000
_cell.length_b   1.000
_cell.length_c   1.000
_cell.angle_alpha   90.00
_cell.angle_beta   90.00
_cell.angle_gamma   90.00
#
_symmetry.space_group_name_H-M   'P 1'
#
loop_
_entity.id
_entity.type
_entity.pdbx_description
1 polymer ?
#
loop_
_entity_poly.entity_id
_entity_poly.type
_entity_poly.pdbx_seq_one_letter_code
_entity_poly.pdbx_strand_id
1 'polypeptide(L)'
;MKSKEEQIEVISKVINSTRENLKPLSLNFIFWGSLIVVMSLIHYSIPQFIQYTEYSSLLFWTILPILGMIFTIVYNIKIRKILGYETYLNRVIKIIWGIFNLSWLVMVVMSLLNGINNPVPEILFLLSTTLITTGIIIKFKPIIIGGILLMLFTVYINFNPNINFLIVNIIGVSLGMLVPGISLYFSKVNE
;
A
#
# COMPACT_ATOMS: atom_id res chain seq x y z
N MET A 1 30.09 16.56 -30.46
CA MET A 1 30.08 15.59 -29.34
C MET A 1 29.72 16.37 -28.10
N LYS A 2 28.63 16.06 -27.39
CA LYS A 2 28.27 16.78 -26.15
C LYS A 2 29.40 16.67 -25.13
N SER A 3 29.66 17.74 -24.38
CA SER A 3 30.65 17.75 -23.29
C SER A 3 30.29 16.68 -22.25
N LYS A 4 31.30 16.09 -21.58
CA LYS A 4 31.08 15.18 -20.45
C LYS A 4 30.18 15.81 -19.37
N GLU A 5 30.32 17.11 -19.15
CA GLU A 5 29.51 17.88 -18.19
C GLU A 5 28.05 17.97 -18.64
N GLU A 6 27.78 18.22 -19.92
CA GLU A 6 26.42 18.23 -20.46
C GLU A 6 25.76 16.84 -20.40
N GLN A 7 26.54 15.77 -20.59
CA GLN A 7 26.03 14.41 -20.44
C GLN A 7 25.68 14.11 -18.98
N ILE A 8 26.54 14.49 -18.03
CA ILE A 8 26.28 14.36 -16.59
C ILE A 8 25.05 15.20 -16.18
N GLU A 9 24.91 16.41 -16.70
CA GLU A 9 23.78 17.29 -16.42
C GLU A 9 22.46 16.73 -16.96
N VAL A 10 22.46 16.20 -18.18
CA VAL A 10 21.29 15.52 -18.77
C VAL A 10 20.91 14.28 -17.97
N ILE A 11 21.89 13.44 -17.59
CA ILE A 11 21.64 12.25 -16.75
C ILE A 11 21.07 12.65 -15.39
N SER A 12 21.67 13.65 -14.72
CA SER A 12 21.19 14.19 -13.45
C SER A 12 19.76 14.73 -13.55
N LYS A 13 19.43 15.43 -14.64
CA LYS A 13 18.09 15.95 -14.92
C LYS A 13 17.06 14.85 -15.16
N VAL A 14 17.42 13.78 -15.88
CA VAL A 14 16.56 12.60 -16.10
C VAL A 14 16.34 11.83 -14.79
N ILE A 15 17.39 11.67 -13.98
CA ILE A 15 17.31 11.00 -12.68
C ILE A 15 16.42 11.82 -11.72
N ASN A 16 16.63 13.13 -11.61
CA ASN A 16 15.86 14.00 -10.70
C ASN A 16 14.39 14.09 -11.12
N SER A 17 14.09 14.22 -12.41
CA SER A 17 12.71 14.24 -12.91
C SER A 17 11.99 12.90 -12.69
N THR A 18 12.66 11.77 -12.85
CA THR A 18 12.06 10.45 -12.54
C THR A 18 11.76 10.31 -11.04
N ARG A 19 12.59 10.89 -10.16
CA ARG A 19 12.42 10.85 -8.70
C ARG A 19 11.28 11.74 -8.19
N GLU A 20 11.14 12.96 -8.69
CA GLU A 20 10.02 13.84 -8.29
C GLU A 20 8.66 13.24 -8.65
N ASN A 21 8.61 12.47 -9.74
CA ASN A 21 7.41 11.75 -10.15
C ASN A 21 7.00 10.59 -9.21
N LEU A 22 7.89 10.11 -8.33
CA LEU A 22 7.60 9.01 -7.40
C LEU A 22 7.25 9.47 -5.98
N LYS A 23 7.50 10.74 -5.63
CA LYS A 23 7.15 11.31 -4.30
C LYS A 23 5.66 11.20 -3.93
N PRO A 24 4.70 11.45 -4.85
CA PRO A 24 3.29 11.28 -4.53
C PRO A 24 2.96 9.82 -4.15
N LEU A 25 3.58 8.87 -4.83
CA LEU A 25 3.43 7.45 -4.55
C LEU A 25 4.00 7.06 -3.18
N SER A 26 5.18 7.58 -2.82
CA SER A 26 5.76 7.33 -1.50
C SER A 26 4.87 7.84 -0.36
N LEU A 27 4.28 9.03 -0.53
CA LEU A 27 3.36 9.59 0.45
C LEU A 27 2.08 8.75 0.60
N ASN A 28 1.56 8.21 -0.51
CA ASN A 28 0.44 7.26 -0.45
C ASN A 28 0.83 5.99 0.34
N PHE A 29 2.02 5.42 0.10
CA PHE A 29 2.46 4.24 0.86
C PHE A 29 2.65 4.50 2.36
N ILE A 30 3.22 5.66 2.72
CA ILE A 30 3.38 6.06 4.12
C ILE A 30 2.00 6.23 4.78
N PHE A 31 1.08 6.93 4.11
CA PHE A 31 -0.29 7.13 4.61
C PHE A 31 -0.99 5.80 4.86
N TRP A 32 -1.08 4.93 3.84
CA TRP A 32 -1.77 3.66 3.95
C TRP A 32 -1.10 2.69 4.93
N GLY A 33 0.23 2.65 4.93
CA GLY A 33 0.99 1.86 5.91
C GLY A 33 0.69 2.30 7.34
N SER A 34 0.73 3.62 7.60
CA SER A 34 0.42 4.16 8.93
C SER A 34 -1.04 3.93 9.34
N LEU A 35 -1.98 4.11 8.43
CA LEU A 35 -3.41 3.91 8.68
C LEU A 35 -3.69 2.47 9.12
N ILE A 36 -3.19 1.48 8.38
CA ILE A 36 -3.44 0.07 8.68
C ILE A 36 -2.73 -0.37 9.97
N VAL A 37 -1.52 0.13 10.23
CA VAL A 37 -0.81 -0.14 11.50
C VAL A 37 -1.57 0.42 12.69
N VAL A 38 -2.02 1.68 12.61
CA VAL A 38 -2.83 2.32 13.68
C VAL A 38 -4.14 1.57 13.87
N MET A 39 -4.85 1.22 12.79
CA MET A 39 -6.08 0.42 12.87
C MET A 39 -5.84 -0.93 13.56
N SER A 40 -4.75 -1.62 13.20
CA SER A 40 -4.39 -2.91 13.80
C SER A 40 -4.06 -2.77 15.29
N LEU A 41 -3.34 -1.71 15.68
CA LEU A 41 -3.02 -1.42 17.07
C LEU A 41 -4.25 -1.10 17.91
N ILE A 42 -5.20 -0.33 17.38
CA ILE A 42 -6.47 -0.03 18.05
C ILE A 42 -7.28 -1.31 18.25
N HIS A 43 -7.38 -2.16 17.22
CA HIS A 43 -8.06 -3.45 17.32
C HIS A 43 -7.39 -4.39 18.33
N TYR A 44 -6.06 -4.40 18.38
CA TYR A 44 -5.32 -5.20 19.35
C TYR A 44 -5.49 -4.69 20.80
N SER A 45 -5.53 -3.37 21.00
CA SER A 45 -5.55 -2.75 22.34
C SER A 45 -6.95 -2.70 22.95
N ILE A 46 -7.99 -2.55 22.13
CA ILE A 46 -9.37 -2.41 22.60
C ILE A 46 -10.30 -3.35 21.79
N PRO A 47 -10.11 -4.68 21.89
CA PRO A 47 -10.93 -5.63 21.14
C PRO A 47 -12.41 -5.55 21.54
N GLN A 48 -12.73 -5.21 22.79
CA GLN A 48 -14.10 -5.09 23.29
C GLN A 48 -14.93 -4.00 22.57
N PHE A 49 -14.29 -2.98 22.00
CA PHE A 49 -14.98 -1.92 21.27
C PHE A 49 -15.21 -2.26 19.79
N ILE A 50 -14.36 -3.13 19.22
CA ILE A 50 -14.35 -3.49 17.80
C ILE A 50 -14.99 -4.86 17.54
N GLN A 51 -15.05 -5.73 18.55
CA GLN A 51 -15.70 -7.04 18.51
C GLN A 51 -17.02 -7.04 19.30
N TYR A 52 -17.60 -5.86 19.52
CA TYR A 52 -18.84 -5.72 20.31
C TYR A 52 -20.04 -6.45 19.67
N THR A 53 -20.06 -6.57 18.34
CA THR A 53 -21.03 -7.38 17.58
C THR A 53 -20.33 -8.17 16.47
N GLU A 54 -20.98 -9.24 15.98
CA GLU A 54 -20.47 -10.15 14.94
C GLU A 54 -19.98 -9.43 13.66
N TYR A 55 -20.57 -8.26 13.34
CA TYR A 55 -20.22 -7.44 12.17
C TYR A 55 -19.38 -6.19 12.49
N SER A 56 -19.18 -5.85 13.77
CA SER A 56 -18.51 -4.60 14.18
C SER A 56 -17.06 -4.55 13.69
N SER A 57 -16.36 -5.70 13.70
CA SER A 57 -14.99 -5.79 13.20
C SER A 57 -14.93 -5.58 11.69
N LEU A 58 -15.85 -6.19 10.93
CA LEU A 58 -15.88 -6.07 9.48
C LEU A 58 -16.23 -4.63 9.04
N LEU A 59 -17.12 -3.95 9.78
CA LEU A 59 -17.43 -2.54 9.57
C LEU A 59 -16.23 -1.63 9.86
N PHE A 60 -15.51 -1.86 10.96
CA PHE A 60 -14.29 -1.11 11.29
C PHE A 60 -13.22 -1.23 10.18
N TRP A 61 -13.01 -2.45 9.68
CA TRP A 61 -12.06 -2.75 8.62
C TRP A 61 -12.53 -2.34 7.21
N THR A 62 -13.77 -1.89 7.05
CA THR A 62 -14.33 -1.46 5.75
C THR A 62 -14.52 0.05 5.69
N ILE A 63 -15.13 0.67 6.70
CA ILE A 63 -15.48 2.09 6.71
C ILE A 63 -14.22 2.97 6.76
N LEU A 64 -13.26 2.65 7.64
CA LEU A 64 -12.03 3.43 7.78
C LEU A 64 -11.19 3.43 6.49
N PRO A 65 -10.98 2.28 5.81
CA PRO A 65 -10.31 2.28 4.51
C PRO A 65 -11.08 3.02 3.43
N ILE A 66 -12.42 2.97 3.40
CA ILE A 66 -13.22 3.77 2.44
C ILE A 66 -12.97 5.28 2.65
N LEU A 67 -12.93 5.74 3.90
CA LEU A 67 -12.59 7.14 4.21
C LEU A 67 -11.15 7.49 3.76
N GLY A 68 -10.21 6.57 4.01
CA GLY A 68 -8.82 6.69 3.53
C GLY A 68 -8.72 6.77 2.00
N MET A 69 -9.56 6.05 1.27
CA MET A 69 -9.64 6.12 -0.20
C MET A 69 -10.10 7.49 -0.67
N ILE A 70 -11.18 8.03 -0.07
CA ILE A 70 -11.68 9.36 -0.43
C ILE A 70 -10.58 10.41 -0.22
N PHE A 71 -9.89 10.36 0.93
CA PHE A 71 -8.79 11.26 1.23
C PHE A 71 -7.65 11.15 0.20
N THR A 72 -7.25 9.92 -0.11
CA THR A 72 -6.18 9.62 -1.08
C THR A 72 -6.54 10.11 -2.48
N ILE A 73 -7.79 9.94 -2.91
CA ILE A 73 -8.28 10.39 -4.22
C ILE A 73 -8.23 11.93 -4.30
N VAL A 74 -8.77 12.62 -3.29
CA VAL A 74 -8.77 14.10 -3.26
C VAL A 74 -7.34 14.64 -3.26
N TYR A 75 -6.47 14.05 -2.44
CA TYR A 75 -5.05 14.41 -2.39
C TYR A 75 -4.36 14.22 -3.75
N ASN A 76 -4.54 13.06 -4.38
CA ASN A 76 -3.94 12.75 -5.68
C ASN A 76 -4.49 13.65 -6.81
N ILE A 77 -5.76 14.02 -6.78
CA ILE A 77 -6.33 14.99 -7.75
C ILE A 77 -5.67 16.36 -7.58
N LYS A 78 -5.47 16.82 -6.34
CA LYS A 78 -4.81 18.10 -6.06
C LYS A 78 -3.36 18.09 -6.55
N ILE A 79 -2.61 17.03 -6.26
CA ILE A 79 -1.23 16.84 -6.73
C ILE A 79 -1.17 16.82 -8.27
N ARG A 80 -2.09 16.11 -8.91
CA ARG A 80 -2.15 16.04 -10.39
C ARG A 80 -2.38 17.40 -11.04
N LYS A 81 -3.25 18.24 -10.45
CA LYS A 81 -3.47 19.61 -10.93
C LYS A 81 -2.22 20.48 -10.81
N ILE A 82 -1.41 20.27 -9.77
CA ILE A 82 -0.15 21.01 -9.55
C ILE A 82 0.93 20.54 -10.53
N LEU A 83 1.06 19.24 -10.76
CA LEU A 83 2.08 18.68 -11.67
C LEU A 83 1.77 18.94 -13.14
N GLY A 84 0.49 19.04 -13.54
CA GLY A 84 0.07 19.40 -14.90
C GLY A 84 0.22 18.29 -15.96
N TYR A 85 0.83 17.15 -15.63
CA TYR A 85 0.97 16.00 -16.54
C TYR A 85 0.79 14.66 -15.80
N GLU A 86 0.46 13.60 -16.53
CA GLU A 86 0.36 12.23 -16.01
C GLU A 86 1.37 11.35 -16.74
N THR A 87 2.33 10.77 -16.01
CA THR A 87 3.32 9.86 -16.61
C THR A 87 2.69 8.49 -16.89
N TYR A 88 3.27 7.73 -17.83
CA TYR A 88 2.86 6.35 -18.10
C TYR A 88 2.92 5.48 -16.83
N LEU A 89 3.98 5.62 -16.04
CA LEU A 89 4.12 4.92 -14.76
C LEU A 89 2.97 5.24 -13.80
N ASN A 90 2.62 6.53 -13.63
CA ASN A 90 1.54 6.92 -12.73
C ASN A 90 0.18 6.36 -13.18
N ARG A 91 -0.06 6.31 -14.50
CA ARG A 91 -1.28 5.71 -15.06
C ARG A 91 -1.35 4.20 -14.79
N VAL A 92 -0.25 3.47 -15.00
CA VAL A 92 -0.20 2.02 -14.73
C VAL A 92 -0.45 1.72 -13.25
N ILE A 93 0.20 2.46 -12.35
CA ILE A 93 0.02 2.30 -10.91
C ILE A 93 -1.43 2.58 -10.51
N LYS A 94 -2.03 3.65 -11.04
CA LYS A 94 -3.44 3.97 -10.79
C LYS A 94 -4.39 2.84 -11.22
N ILE A 95 -4.12 2.19 -12.36
CA ILE A 95 -4.92 1.05 -12.84
C ILE A 95 -4.78 -0.13 -11.88
N ILE A 96 -3.56 -0.48 -11.48
CA ILE A 96 -3.28 -1.59 -10.55
C ILE A 96 -4.02 -1.39 -9.22
N TRP A 97 -3.89 -0.20 -8.64
CA TRP A 97 -4.57 0.12 -7.38
C TRP A 97 -6.09 0.24 -7.54
N GLY A 98 -6.58 0.67 -8.72
CA GLY A 98 -8.00 0.64 -9.04
C GLY A 98 -8.57 -0.78 -9.06
N ILE A 99 -7.87 -1.72 -9.70
CA ILE A 99 -8.24 -3.14 -9.73
C ILE A 99 -8.20 -3.73 -8.32
N PHE A 100 -7.13 -3.45 -7.55
CA PHE A 100 -7.03 -3.88 -6.15
C PHE A 100 -8.25 -3.45 -5.33
N ASN A 101 -8.62 -2.16 -5.38
CA ASN A 101 -9.76 -1.63 -4.62
C ASN A 101 -11.09 -2.26 -5.05
N LEU A 102 -11.28 -2.49 -6.36
CA LEU A 102 -12.47 -3.16 -6.87
C LEU A 102 -12.56 -4.60 -6.39
N SER A 103 -11.47 -5.36 -6.50
CA SER A 103 -11.39 -6.74 -6.02
C SER A 103 -11.61 -6.83 -4.51
N TRP A 104 -11.05 -5.90 -3.73
CA TRP A 104 -11.26 -5.80 -2.29
C TRP A 104 -12.74 -5.57 -1.95
N LEU A 105 -13.42 -4.61 -2.62
CA LEU A 105 -14.84 -4.37 -2.40
C LEU A 105 -15.71 -5.59 -2.69
N VAL A 106 -15.43 -6.30 -3.79
CA VAL A 106 -16.14 -7.54 -4.13
C VAL A 106 -15.91 -8.62 -3.06
N MET A 107 -14.68 -8.78 -2.56
CA MET A 107 -14.39 -9.73 -1.47
C MET A 107 -15.16 -9.39 -0.19
N VAL A 108 -15.23 -8.12 0.20
CA VAL A 108 -15.99 -7.67 1.38
C VAL A 108 -17.49 -8.01 1.23
N VAL A 109 -18.08 -7.73 0.06
CA VAL A 109 -19.49 -8.05 -0.22
C VAL A 109 -19.73 -9.56 -0.19
N MET A 110 -18.85 -10.36 -0.80
CA MET A 110 -18.95 -11.82 -0.78
C MET A 110 -18.83 -12.38 0.64
N SER A 111 -17.95 -11.81 1.48
CA SER A 111 -17.81 -12.19 2.88
C SER A 111 -19.10 -11.97 3.67
N LEU A 112 -19.75 -10.82 3.44
CA LEU A 112 -21.03 -10.47 4.07
C LEU A 112 -22.16 -11.42 3.65
N LEU A 113 -22.23 -11.79 2.37
CA LEU A 113 -23.27 -12.68 1.84
C LEU A 113 -23.11 -14.13 2.32
N ASN A 114 -21.87 -14.61 2.44
CA ASN A 114 -21.58 -16.00 2.78
C ASN A 114 -21.44 -16.25 4.30
N GLY A 115 -21.57 -15.20 5.14
CA GLY A 115 -21.33 -15.32 6.58
C GLY A 115 -19.89 -15.73 6.93
N ILE A 116 -18.92 -15.44 6.05
CA ILE A 116 -17.51 -15.71 6.32
C ILE A 116 -17.03 -14.62 7.27
N ASN A 117 -16.66 -15.02 8.49
CA ASN A 117 -16.34 -14.08 9.57
C ASN A 117 -14.99 -13.37 9.40
N ASN A 118 -14.10 -13.81 8.49
CA ASN A 118 -12.77 -13.21 8.38
C ASN A 118 -12.08 -13.35 7.01
N PRO A 119 -12.36 -12.48 6.02
CA PRO A 119 -11.72 -12.49 4.70
C PRO A 119 -10.31 -11.87 4.71
N VAL A 120 -9.72 -11.67 5.90
CA VAL A 120 -8.44 -10.95 6.05
C VAL A 120 -7.29 -11.65 5.33
N PRO A 121 -7.10 -12.99 5.41
CA PRO A 121 -6.03 -13.65 4.70
C PRO A 121 -6.10 -13.46 3.18
N GLU A 122 -7.30 -13.53 2.57
CA GLU A 122 -7.46 -13.29 1.13
C GLU A 122 -7.11 -11.84 0.75
N ILE A 123 -7.50 -10.88 1.60
CA ILE A 123 -7.20 -9.46 1.38
C ILE A 123 -5.69 -9.19 1.52
N LEU A 124 -5.02 -9.80 2.49
CA LEU A 124 -3.56 -9.66 2.65
C LEU A 124 -2.81 -10.29 1.47
N PHE A 125 -3.31 -11.40 0.94
CA PHE A 125 -2.76 -12.00 -0.28
C PHE A 125 -2.89 -11.04 -1.47
N LEU A 126 -4.09 -10.50 -1.68
CA LEU A 126 -4.35 -9.51 -2.72
C LEU A 126 -3.47 -8.25 -2.58
N LEU A 127 -3.25 -7.79 -1.34
CA LEU A 127 -2.36 -6.65 -1.07
C LEU A 127 -0.91 -7.00 -1.41
N SER A 128 -0.44 -8.18 -1.01
CA SER A 128 0.93 -8.63 -1.27
C SER A 128 1.25 -8.69 -2.76
N THR A 129 0.35 -9.24 -3.58
CA THR A 129 0.52 -9.32 -5.05
C THR A 129 0.51 -7.94 -5.70
N THR A 130 -0.34 -7.04 -5.22
CA THR A 130 -0.40 -5.63 -5.67
C THR A 130 0.89 -4.88 -5.34
N LEU A 131 1.46 -5.10 -4.15
CA LEU A 131 2.74 -4.50 -3.75
C LEU A 131 3.90 -5.03 -4.58
N ILE A 132 4.01 -6.35 -4.76
CA ILE A 132 5.07 -6.96 -5.60
C ILE A 132 5.00 -6.40 -7.02
N THR A 133 3.80 -6.37 -7.62
CA THR A 133 3.58 -5.85 -8.98
C THR A 133 4.00 -4.38 -9.07
N THR A 134 3.57 -3.56 -8.09
CA THR A 134 3.95 -2.15 -8.05
C THR A 134 5.46 -1.98 -7.91
N GLY A 135 6.10 -2.75 -7.01
CA GLY A 135 7.54 -2.74 -6.78
C GLY A 135 8.37 -3.10 -8.01
N ILE A 136 7.92 -4.08 -8.80
CA ILE A 136 8.55 -4.47 -10.08
C ILE A 136 8.47 -3.33 -11.09
N ILE A 137 7.30 -2.71 -11.24
CA ILE A 137 7.05 -1.64 -12.22
C ILE A 137 7.91 -0.41 -11.93
N ILE A 138 8.02 -0.02 -10.66
CA ILE A 138 8.86 1.12 -10.25
C ILE A 138 10.33 0.71 -10.02
N LYS A 139 10.68 -0.56 -10.20
CA LYS A 139 12.01 -1.14 -9.99
C LYS A 139 12.60 -0.85 -8.59
N PHE A 140 11.76 -0.83 -7.56
CA PHE A 140 12.15 -0.51 -6.19
C PHE A 140 12.16 -1.76 -5.31
N LYS A 141 13.35 -2.32 -5.09
CA LYS A 141 13.57 -3.58 -4.35
C LYS A 141 12.93 -3.61 -2.96
N PRO A 142 12.95 -2.53 -2.14
CA PRO A 142 12.33 -2.58 -0.82
C PRO A 142 10.83 -2.92 -0.85
N ILE A 143 10.07 -2.41 -1.84
CA ILE A 143 8.64 -2.74 -1.98
C ILE A 143 8.45 -4.21 -2.40
N ILE A 144 9.31 -4.72 -3.27
CA ILE A 144 9.26 -6.12 -3.72
C ILE A 144 9.49 -7.06 -2.54
N ILE A 145 10.55 -6.81 -1.74
CA ILE A 145 10.90 -7.62 -0.58
C ILE A 145 9.76 -7.58 0.45
N GLY A 146 9.23 -6.40 0.74
CA GLY A 146 8.12 -6.23 1.67
C GLY A 146 6.85 -6.96 1.22
N GLY A 147 6.52 -6.92 -0.08
CA GLY A 147 5.41 -7.66 -0.66
C GLY A 147 5.59 -9.18 -0.59
N ILE A 148 6.80 -9.70 -0.86
CA ILE A 148 7.11 -11.13 -0.75
C ILE A 148 6.98 -11.59 0.72
N LEU A 149 7.51 -10.82 1.67
CA LEU A 149 7.38 -11.12 3.10
C LEU A 149 5.91 -11.17 3.53
N LEU A 150 5.10 -10.19 3.11
CA LEU A 150 3.66 -10.18 3.39
C LEU A 150 2.95 -11.41 2.78
N MET A 151 3.34 -11.82 1.57
CA MET A 151 2.78 -13.01 0.92
C MET A 151 3.12 -14.28 1.71
N LEU A 152 4.37 -14.46 2.14
CA LEU A 152 4.80 -15.59 2.97
C LEU A 152 4.04 -15.64 4.30
N PHE A 153 3.88 -14.49 4.95
CA PHE A 153 3.11 -14.42 6.19
C PHE A 153 1.64 -14.78 6.01
N THR A 154 1.04 -14.37 4.89
CA THR A 154 -0.35 -14.70 4.57
C THR A 154 -0.55 -16.20 4.37
N VAL A 155 0.39 -16.84 3.66
CA VAL A 155 0.41 -18.30 3.49
C VAL A 155 0.56 -18.98 4.86
N TYR A 156 1.48 -18.49 5.70
CA TYR A 156 1.74 -19.06 7.02
C TYR A 156 0.53 -19.01 7.97
N ILE A 157 -0.26 -17.92 7.94
CA ILE A 157 -1.51 -17.81 8.72
C ILE A 157 -2.52 -18.88 8.30
N ASN A 158 -2.66 -19.15 6.99
CA ASN A 158 -3.61 -20.15 6.50
C ASN A 158 -3.31 -21.57 7.03
N PHE A 159 -2.03 -21.89 7.24
CA PHE A 159 -1.63 -23.17 7.83
C PHE A 159 -1.69 -23.18 9.37
N ASN A 160 -1.61 -22.01 10.02
CA ASN A 160 -1.59 -21.87 11.47
C ASN A 160 -2.65 -20.86 11.95
N PRO A 161 -3.94 -21.25 11.99
CA PRO A 161 -5.04 -20.33 12.33
C PRO A 161 -5.01 -19.82 13.77
N ASN A 162 -4.16 -20.39 14.65
CA ASN A 162 -3.96 -19.94 16.02
C ASN A 162 -3.15 -18.63 16.14
N ILE A 163 -2.56 -18.15 15.04
CA ILE A 163 -1.75 -16.93 15.05
C ILE A 163 -2.64 -15.71 14.93
N ASN A 164 -2.38 -14.70 15.76
CA ASN A 164 -3.11 -13.44 15.71
C ASN A 164 -2.80 -12.69 14.41
N PHE A 165 -3.76 -12.67 13.49
CA PHE A 165 -3.66 -12.01 12.18
C PHE A 165 -3.32 -10.51 12.29
N LEU A 166 -3.68 -9.84 13.39
CA LEU A 166 -3.43 -8.41 13.59
C LEU A 166 -1.94 -8.11 13.72
N ILE A 167 -1.20 -8.96 14.44
CA ILE A 167 0.24 -8.77 14.63
C ILE A 167 0.97 -8.97 13.30
N VAL A 168 0.55 -9.98 12.53
CA VAL A 168 1.09 -10.23 11.21
C VAL A 168 0.77 -9.10 10.25
N ASN A 169 -0.43 -8.51 10.34
CA ASN A 169 -0.81 -7.34 9.55
C ASN A 169 0.07 -6.13 9.89
N ILE A 170 0.30 -5.86 11.19
CA ILE A 170 1.20 -4.79 11.65
C ILE A 170 2.60 -4.96 11.05
N ILE A 171 3.19 -6.13 11.21
CA ILE A 171 4.56 -6.41 10.74
C ILE A 171 4.60 -6.39 9.22
N GLY A 172 3.69 -7.09 8.56
CA GLY A 172 3.65 -7.24 7.12
C GLY A 172 3.40 -5.93 6.39
N VAL A 173 2.48 -5.10 6.85
CA VAL A 173 2.20 -3.78 6.25
C VAL A 173 3.28 -2.76 6.60
N SER A 174 3.88 -2.84 7.79
CA SER A 174 5.03 -2.00 8.12
C SER A 174 6.19 -2.28 7.17
N LEU A 175 6.51 -3.56 6.92
CA LEU A 175 7.59 -3.96 6.02
C LEU A 175 7.22 -3.81 4.53
N GLY A 176 5.94 -3.96 4.18
CA GLY A 176 5.42 -3.93 2.81
C GLY A 176 5.15 -2.54 2.26
N MET A 177 4.72 -1.60 3.11
CA MET A 177 4.25 -0.27 2.68
C MET A 177 4.93 0.85 3.45
N LEU A 178 5.01 0.77 4.78
CA LEU A 178 5.48 1.88 5.61
C LEU A 178 6.99 2.11 5.44
N VAL A 179 7.80 1.09 5.70
CA VAL A 179 9.27 1.16 5.56
C VAL A 179 9.68 1.46 4.11
N PRO A 180 9.13 0.78 3.08
CA PRO A 180 9.48 1.11 1.72
C PRO A 180 8.95 2.48 1.27
N GLY A 181 7.81 2.93 1.78
CA GLY A 181 7.27 4.26 1.54
C GLY A 181 8.17 5.36 2.11
N ILE A 182 8.64 5.20 3.35
CA ILE A 182 9.63 6.08 3.98
C ILE A 182 10.94 6.05 3.19
N SER A 183 11.43 4.87 2.84
CA SER A 183 12.66 4.72 2.04
C SER A 183 12.54 5.39 0.67
N LEU A 184 11.39 5.27 0.00
CA LEU A 184 11.14 5.91 -1.28
C LEU A 184 11.09 7.44 -1.13
N TYR A 185 10.50 7.95 -0.04
CA TYR A 185 10.47 9.39 0.28
C TYR A 185 11.87 9.96 0.56
N PHE A 186 12.69 9.23 1.31
CA PHE A 186 14.06 9.61 1.69
C PHE A 186 15.15 9.13 0.74
N SER A 187 14.85 8.51 -0.39
CA SER A 187 15.85 8.11 -1.40
C SER A 187 16.54 9.30 -2.13
N LYS A 188 16.58 10.47 -1.50
CA LYS A 188 17.53 11.56 -1.74
C LYS A 188 18.53 11.57 -0.58
N VAL A 189 19.80 11.77 -0.94
CA VAL A 189 21.01 11.76 -0.08
C VAL A 189 21.59 10.35 0.07
N ASN A 190 22.40 9.98 -0.92
CA ASN A 190 23.82 9.75 -0.67
C ASN A 190 24.55 10.13 -1.96
N GLU A 191 25.62 10.88 -1.75
CA GLU A 191 26.51 11.57 -2.69
C GLU A 191 26.76 10.88 -4.04
#